data_AF-A0A9N9PCA8-F1
#
_entry.id   AF-A0A9N9PCA8-F1
#
_cell.length_a   1.000
_cell.length_b   1.000
_cell.length_c   1.000
_cell.angle_alpha   90.00
_cell.angle_beta   90.00
_cell.angle_gamma   90.00
#
_symmetry.space_group_name_H-M   'P 1'
#
loop_
_entity.id
_entity.type
_entity.pdbx_description
1 polymer ?
#
loop_
_entity_poly.entity_id
_entity_poly.type
_entity_poly.pdbx_seq_one_letter_code
_entity_poly.pdbx_strand_id
1 'polypeptide(L)'
;MNFAIPRKQKSAALLVAHERPNDIKAVISRGGRPDLVSSEILKEIPTPTLFIVGGNDPAVLGLNEKALKDLGSQIKQLEVIQGASHLFEESGCLEKVADLAAQWIKQFLT
;
A
#
# COMPACT_ATOMS: atom_id res chain seq x y z
N MET A 1 12.28 -5.07 24.47
CA MET A 1 12.90 -4.54 23.23
C MET A 1 11.77 -4.11 22.31
N ASN A 2 11.52 -2.81 22.20
CA ASN A 2 10.54 -2.26 21.25
C ASN A 2 11.18 -2.26 19.86
N PHE A 3 10.73 -3.14 18.97
CA PHE A 3 11.04 -3.07 17.55
C PHE A 3 10.27 -1.89 16.93
N ALA A 4 10.75 -0.68 17.17
CA ALA A 4 10.32 0.48 16.42
C ALA A 4 10.92 0.37 15.02
N ILE A 5 10.19 -0.25 14.09
CA ILE A 5 10.54 -0.25 12.66
C ILE A 5 10.68 1.22 12.23
N PRO A 6 11.85 1.67 11.78
CA PRO A 6 12.05 3.07 11.40
C PRO A 6 11.04 3.45 10.32
N ARG A 7 10.36 4.59 10.51
CA ARG A 7 9.21 5.06 9.70
C ARG A 7 9.47 5.02 8.18
N LYS A 8 10.74 5.06 7.75
CA LYS A 8 11.17 5.00 6.34
C LYS A 8 10.89 3.67 5.61
N GLN A 9 10.73 2.53 6.30
CA GLN A 9 10.53 1.24 5.61
C GLN A 9 9.13 1.08 5.00
N LYS A 10 8.12 1.81 5.52
CA LYS A 10 6.70 1.61 5.18
C LYS A 10 6.27 2.19 3.82
N SER A 11 7.23 2.64 3.00
CA SER A 11 7.00 3.21 1.66
C SER A 11 8.08 2.81 0.66
N ALA A 12 9.01 1.93 1.06
CA ALA A 12 10.14 1.54 0.22
C ALA A 12 9.71 0.89 -1.10
N ALA A 13 8.60 0.14 -1.10
CA ALA A 13 8.06 -0.48 -2.32
C ALA A 13 7.70 0.55 -3.40
N LEU A 14 7.15 1.70 -3.01
CA LEU A 14 6.81 2.78 -3.96
C LEU A 14 8.06 3.44 -4.53
N LEU A 15 9.10 3.64 -3.70
CA LEU A 15 10.38 4.17 -4.17
C LEU A 15 11.03 3.21 -5.17
N VAL A 16 11.02 1.90 -4.90
CA VAL A 16 11.56 0.90 -5.84
C VAL A 16 10.74 0.85 -7.13
N ALA A 17 9.41 0.97 -7.06
CA ALA A 17 8.55 1.01 -8.24
C ALA A 17 8.82 2.26 -9.10
N HIS A 18 9.14 3.38 -8.46
CA HIS A 18 9.57 4.59 -9.15
C HIS A 18 10.95 4.43 -9.80
N GLU A 19 11.93 3.86 -9.10
CA GLU A 19 13.30 3.67 -9.60
C GLU A 19 13.40 2.59 -10.70
N ARG A 20 12.52 1.59 -10.68
CA ARG A 20 12.54 0.43 -11.59
C ARG A 20 11.16 0.13 -12.20
N PRO A 21 10.57 1.07 -12.96
CA PRO A 21 9.18 0.95 -13.42
C PRO A 21 8.94 -0.21 -14.40
N ASN A 22 10.00 -0.71 -15.05
CA ASN A 22 9.89 -1.84 -15.99
C ASN A 22 10.02 -3.22 -15.31
N ASP A 23 10.70 -3.28 -14.15
CA ASP A 23 10.98 -4.52 -13.42
C ASP A 23 9.86 -4.85 -12.44
N ILE A 24 9.23 -3.82 -11.85
CA ILE A 24 8.15 -4.00 -10.88
C ILE A 24 6.80 -4.05 -11.60
N LYS A 25 6.14 -5.22 -11.53
CA LYS A 25 4.83 -5.45 -12.18
C LYS A 25 3.64 -5.05 -11.33
N ALA A 26 3.79 -5.06 -10.00
CA ALA A 26 2.74 -4.67 -9.07
C ALA A 26 3.33 -4.27 -7.71
N VAL A 27 2.64 -3.37 -7.01
CA VAL A 27 2.93 -2.96 -5.64
C VAL A 27 1.72 -3.26 -4.75
N ILE A 28 1.98 -3.79 -3.55
CA ILE A 28 0.99 -3.92 -2.48
C ILE A 28 1.54 -3.23 -1.24
N SER A 29 0.76 -2.33 -0.64
CA SER A 29 1.14 -1.56 0.55
C SER A 29 0.10 -1.76 1.65
N ARG A 30 0.45 -2.55 2.67
CA ARG A 30 -0.41 -2.86 3.83
C ARG A 30 -0.11 -1.93 5.00
N GLY A 31 -1.06 -1.08 5.39
CA GLY A 31 -0.89 -0.13 6.52
C GLY A 31 0.34 0.77 6.36
N GLY A 32 0.71 1.05 5.10
CA GLY A 32 1.90 1.80 4.74
C GLY A 32 1.74 3.29 5.01
N ARG A 33 2.86 4.02 4.86
CA ARG A 33 2.91 5.49 4.97
C ARG A 33 3.29 6.10 3.62
N PRO A 34 2.48 5.89 2.56
CA PRO A 34 2.83 6.33 1.22
C PRO A 34 2.99 7.85 1.12
N ASP A 35 2.44 8.60 2.08
CA ASP A 35 2.65 10.03 2.28
C ASP A 35 4.11 10.45 2.56
N LEU A 36 4.98 9.51 2.95
CA LEU A 36 6.42 9.76 3.10
C LEU A 36 7.15 9.81 1.75
N VAL A 37 6.49 9.39 0.67
CA VAL A 37 6.94 9.60 -0.71
C VAL A 37 6.33 10.91 -1.19
N SER A 38 7.13 11.75 -1.83
CA SER A 38 6.64 13.05 -2.30
C SER A 38 5.59 12.90 -3.39
N SER A 39 4.69 13.88 -3.52
CA SER A 39 3.62 13.86 -4.53
C SER A 39 4.17 13.79 -5.95
N GLU A 40 5.32 14.43 -6.19
CA GLU A 40 6.04 14.42 -7.47
C GLU A 40 6.49 13.00 -7.82
N ILE A 41 7.12 12.29 -6.88
CA ILE A 41 7.54 10.90 -7.08
C ILE A 41 6.32 9.99 -7.27
N LEU A 42 5.25 10.16 -6.49
CA LEU A 42 4.03 9.36 -6.61
C LEU A 42 3.39 9.48 -8.01
N LYS A 43 3.41 10.69 -8.60
CA LYS A 43 2.89 10.94 -9.96
C LYS A 43 3.70 10.25 -11.05
N GLU A 44 4.94 9.90 -10.77
CA GLU A 44 5.85 9.25 -11.72
C GLU A 44 5.85 7.72 -11.60
N ILE A 45 5.03 7.13 -10.71
CA ILE A 45 4.91 5.67 -10.58
C ILE A 45 3.79 5.17 -11.50
N PRO A 46 4.08 4.48 -12.62
CA PRO A 46 3.06 3.91 -13.50
C PRO A 46 2.55 2.55 -13.01
N THR A 47 3.18 1.98 -11.97
CA THR A 47 3.01 0.59 -11.57
C THR A 47 1.64 0.34 -10.91
N PRO A 48 0.92 -0.73 -11.28
CA PRO A 48 -0.30 -1.16 -10.61
C PRO A 48 -0.11 -1.26 -9.10
N THR A 49 -0.87 -0.48 -8.33
CA THR A 49 -0.68 -0.37 -6.88
C THR A 49 -1.97 -0.61 -6.11
N LEU A 50 -1.90 -1.51 -5.13
CA LEU A 50 -2.95 -1.78 -4.15
C LEU A 50 -2.52 -1.25 -2.78
N PHE A 51 -3.34 -0.37 -2.20
CA PHE A 51 -3.24 0.02 -0.80
C PHE A 51 -4.26 -0.79 0.03
N ILE A 52 -3.84 -1.36 1.15
CA ILE A 52 -4.72 -2.06 2.09
C ILE A 52 -4.60 -1.39 3.46
N VAL A 53 -5.71 -0.88 3.98
CA VAL A 53 -5.75 -0.13 5.25
C VAL A 53 -6.81 -0.70 6.20
N GLY A 54 -6.57 -0.58 7.49
CA GLY A 54 -7.54 -0.95 8.51
C GLY A 54 -8.59 0.15 8.68
N GLY A 55 -9.87 -0.23 8.76
CA GLY A 55 -10.98 0.71 8.93
C GLY A 55 -10.98 1.44 10.28
N ASN A 56 -10.34 0.86 11.30
CA ASN A 56 -10.17 1.49 12.61
C ASN A 56 -8.90 2.36 12.70
N ASP A 57 -8.23 2.64 11.56
CA ASP A 57 -7.10 3.58 11.47
C ASP A 57 -7.43 4.72 10.49
N PRO A 58 -8.29 5.68 10.89
CA PRO A 58 -8.73 6.78 10.03
C PRO A 58 -7.57 7.70 9.60
N ALA A 59 -6.53 7.80 10.42
CA ALA A 59 -5.35 8.60 10.10
C ALA A 59 -4.58 7.98 8.92
N VAL A 60 -4.30 6.68 8.98
CA VAL A 60 -3.61 5.98 7.88
C VAL A 60 -4.50 5.90 6.63
N LEU A 61 -5.82 5.73 6.80
CA LEU A 61 -6.78 5.79 5.69
C LEU A 61 -6.67 7.10 4.91
N GLY A 62 -6.80 8.25 5.59
CA GLY A 62 -6.72 9.56 4.91
C GLY A 62 -5.38 9.81 4.22
N LEU A 63 -4.27 9.32 4.78
CA LEU A 63 -2.95 9.40 4.15
C LEU A 63 -2.86 8.55 2.88
N ASN A 64 -3.43 7.34 2.88
CA ASN A 64 -3.45 6.46 1.72
C ASN A 64 -4.41 6.97 0.64
N GLU A 65 -5.56 7.54 1.01
CA GLU A 65 -6.46 8.22 0.05
C GLU A 65 -5.77 9.38 -0.67
N LYS A 66 -5.01 10.19 0.06
CA LYS A 66 -4.23 11.29 -0.55
C LYS A 66 -3.17 10.75 -1.50
N ALA A 67 -2.40 9.74 -1.07
CA ALA A 67 -1.39 9.13 -1.92
C ALA A 67 -1.98 8.46 -3.18
N LEU A 68 -3.16 7.81 -3.05
CA LEU A 68 -3.88 7.22 -4.18
C LEU A 68 -4.26 8.29 -5.22
N LYS A 69 -4.67 9.48 -4.79
CA LYS A 69 -4.99 10.60 -5.70
C LYS A 69 -3.76 11.05 -6.48
N ASP A 70 -2.62 11.16 -5.80
CA ASP A 70 -1.36 11.61 -6.40
C ASP A 70 -0.70 10.54 -7.28
N LEU A 71 -1.02 9.25 -7.08
CA LEU A 71 -0.38 8.16 -7.79
C LEU A 71 -0.61 8.25 -9.32
N GLY A 72 0.48 8.21 -10.09
CA GLY A 72 0.47 8.28 -11.56
C GLY A 72 -0.08 7.04 -12.26
N SER A 73 -0.15 5.92 -11.55
CA SER A 73 -0.66 4.66 -12.08
C SER A 73 -2.11 4.79 -12.53
N GLN A 74 -2.39 4.26 -13.72
CA GLN A 74 -3.74 4.13 -14.24
C GLN A 74 -4.53 3.01 -13.54
N ILE A 75 -3.81 2.05 -12.95
CA ILE A 75 -4.40 0.91 -12.25
C ILE A 75 -4.05 1.03 -10.77
N LYS A 76 -5.02 1.46 -9.97
CA LYS A 76 -4.81 1.72 -8.55
C LYS A 76 -6.06 1.47 -7.74
N GLN A 77 -5.89 0.91 -6.55
CA GLN A 77 -7.00 0.50 -5.69
C GLN A 77 -6.66 0.74 -4.21
N LEU A 78 -7.68 1.07 -3.43
CA LEU A 78 -7.60 1.20 -1.98
C LEU A 78 -8.67 0.29 -1.35
N GLU A 79 -8.22 -0.69 -0.59
CA GLU A 79 -9.06 -1.63 0.13
C GLU A 79 -9.06 -1.31 1.63
N VAL A 80 -10.26 -1.21 2.20
CA VAL A 80 -10.48 -0.91 3.61
C VAL A 80 -11.03 -2.14 4.31
N ILE A 81 -10.25 -2.71 5.24
CA ILE A 81 -10.69 -3.86 6.04
C ILE A 81 -11.44 -3.33 7.27
N GLN A 82 -12.76 -3.45 7.23
CA GLN A 82 -13.65 -3.08 8.34
C GLN A 82 -13.26 -3.82 9.63
N GLY A 83 -13.19 -3.10 10.74
CA GLY A 83 -12.82 -3.65 12.05
C GLY A 83 -11.33 -3.90 12.28
N ALA A 84 -10.48 -3.77 11.25
CA ALA A 84 -9.04 -3.90 11.42
C ALA A 84 -8.39 -2.62 11.94
N SER A 85 -7.51 -2.74 12.92
CA SER A 85 -6.55 -1.70 13.29
C SER A 85 -5.30 -1.76 12.41
N HIS A 86 -4.32 -0.90 12.69
CA HIS A 86 -3.08 -0.77 11.91
C HIS A 86 -2.29 -2.06 11.70
N LEU A 87 -2.34 -2.97 12.67
CA LEU A 87 -1.59 -4.23 12.63
C LEU A 87 -2.40 -5.39 12.05
N PHE A 88 -3.72 -5.21 11.88
CA PHE A 88 -4.66 -6.23 11.39
C PHE A 88 -4.70 -7.49 12.29
N GLU A 89 -4.48 -7.34 13.60
CA GLU A 89 -4.44 -8.46 14.56
C GLU A 89 -5.82 -9.03 14.89
N GLU A 90 -6.88 -8.31 14.52
CA GLU A 90 -8.25 -8.76 14.70
C GLU A 90 -8.55 -9.99 13.85
N SER A 91 -9.35 -10.91 14.40
CA SER A 91 -9.66 -12.20 13.78
C SER A 91 -10.13 -12.05 12.33
N GLY A 92 -9.47 -12.76 11.40
CA GLY A 92 -9.83 -12.77 9.98
C GLY A 92 -9.24 -11.60 9.16
N CYS A 93 -8.60 -10.62 9.80
CA CYS A 93 -8.11 -9.44 9.08
C CYS A 93 -6.85 -9.74 8.26
N LEU A 94 -5.89 -10.49 8.80
CA LEU A 94 -4.69 -10.89 8.04
C LEU A 94 -5.01 -11.85 6.90
N GLU A 95 -5.97 -12.75 7.10
CA GLU A 95 -6.47 -13.65 6.05
C GLU A 95 -7.04 -12.83 4.89
N LYS A 96 -7.86 -11.82 5.20
CA LYS A 96 -8.39 -10.91 4.18
C LYS A 96 -7.31 -10.09 3.48
N VAL A 97 -6.28 -9.63 4.21
CA VAL A 97 -5.10 -8.98 3.58
C VAL A 97 -4.42 -9.94 2.60
N ALA A 98 -4.21 -11.20 3.00
CA ALA A 98 -3.55 -12.20 2.20
C ALA A 98 -4.35 -12.54 0.93
N ASP A 99 -5.67 -12.67 1.03
CA ASP A 99 -6.55 -12.92 -0.11
C ASP A 99 -6.51 -11.78 -1.14
N LEU A 100 -6.60 -10.53 -0.67
CA LEU A 100 -6.50 -9.34 -1.52
C LEU A 100 -5.13 -9.27 -2.21
N ALA A 101 -4.06 -9.50 -1.46
CA ALA A 101 -2.70 -9.52 -1.99
C ALA A 101 -2.52 -10.62 -3.05
N ALA A 102 -3.02 -11.83 -2.80
CA ALA A 102 -2.93 -12.95 -3.73
C ALA A 102 -3.72 -12.69 -5.02
N GLN A 103 -4.91 -12.08 -4.93
CA GLN A 103 -5.69 -11.69 -6.10
C GLN A 103 -4.96 -10.63 -6.93
N TRP A 104 -4.39 -9.62 -6.29
CA TRP A 104 -3.60 -8.58 -6.96
C TRP A 104 -2.40 -9.19 -7.70
N ILE A 105 -1.64 -10.07 -7.03
CA ILE A 105 -0.51 -10.77 -7.64
C ILE A 105 -0.96 -11.58 -8.86
N LYS A 106 -2.02 -12.38 -8.75
CA LYS A 106 -2.55 -13.18 -9.86
C LYS A 106 -2.91 -12.33 -11.08
N GLN A 107 -3.43 -11.12 -10.86
CA GLN A 107 -3.82 -10.22 -11.93
C GLN A 107 -2.63 -9.63 -12.72
N PHE A 108 -1.47 -9.43 -12.09
CA PHE A 108 -0.35 -8.67 -12.71
C PHE A 108 0.96 -9.45 -12.88
N LEU A 109 1.08 -10.64 -12.30
CA LEU A 109 2.30 -11.47 -12.33
C LEU A 109 2.08 -12.84 -13.00
N THR A 110 1.03 -12.96 -13.83
CA THR A 110 0.76 -14.15 -14.65
C THR A 110 1.28 -14.01 -16.07
#